data_AF-A0A920BLL5-F1
#
_entry.id   AF-A0A920BLL5-F1
#
_cell.length_a   1.000
_cell.length_b   1.000
_cell.length_c   1.000
_cell.angle_alpha   90.00
_cell.angle_beta   90.00
_cell.angle_gamma   90.00
#
_symmetry.space_group_name_H-M   'P 1'
#
loop_
_entity.id
_entity.type
_entity.pdbx_description
1 polymer ?
#
loop_
_entity_poly.entity_id
_entity_poly.type
_entity_poly.pdbx_seq_one_letter_code
_entity_poly.pdbx_strand_id
1 'polypeptide(L)'
;MDDFKTHLENFSLSESEYPIYPPKLEEPYRTNRFELGEEMYELLGIPREDKAARLANMSKNYDFFGAPAAFFCFIDRSMGAAQWSDLGMFLQTFMLLAEELVWALARKKHGQCIIKQYQNLFQHQKMKCSSVECL
;
A
#
# COMPACT_ATOMS: atom_id res chain seq x y z
N MET A 1 -21.07 10.31 -16.25
CA MET A 1 -19.97 9.88 -15.39
C MET A 1 -20.62 9.11 -14.27
N ASP A 2 -20.45 7.80 -14.25
CA ASP A 2 -20.97 6.98 -13.16
C ASP A 2 -20.33 7.42 -11.85
N ASP A 3 -21.13 7.44 -10.78
CA ASP A 3 -20.63 7.75 -9.44
C ASP A 3 -19.53 6.75 -9.08
N PHE A 4 -18.42 7.24 -8.51
CA PHE A 4 -17.26 6.42 -8.15
C PHE A 4 -17.67 5.25 -7.25
N LYS A 5 -18.68 5.46 -6.40
CA LYS A 5 -19.25 4.43 -5.53
C LYS A 5 -19.91 3.29 -6.32
N THR A 6 -20.67 3.60 -7.37
CA THR A 6 -21.30 2.60 -8.25
C THR A 6 -20.27 1.80 -9.05
N HIS A 7 -19.12 2.39 -9.38
CA HIS A 7 -18.01 1.66 -10.00
C HIS A 7 -17.39 0.63 -9.05
N LEU A 8 -17.22 0.99 -7.77
CA LEU A 8 -16.70 0.09 -6.75
C LEU A 8 -17.64 -1.09 -6.45
N GLU A 9 -18.96 -0.88 -6.49
CA GLU A 9 -19.93 -1.96 -6.26
C GLU A 9 -19.85 -3.08 -7.31
N ASN A 10 -19.48 -2.72 -8.55
CA ASN A 10 -19.35 -3.67 -9.67
C ASN A 10 -17.90 -4.14 -9.89
N PHE A 11 -16.96 -3.71 -9.06
CA PHE A 11 -15.55 -4.04 -9.20
C PHE A 11 -15.29 -5.49 -8.75
N SER A 12 -14.86 -6.33 -9.68
CA SER A 12 -14.35 -7.67 -9.39
C SER A 12 -12.84 -7.67 -9.28
N LEU A 13 -12.29 -8.35 -8.27
CA LEU A 13 -10.84 -8.55 -8.13
C LEU A 13 -10.30 -9.33 -9.34
N SER A 14 -9.49 -8.67 -10.17
CA SER A 14 -8.73 -9.31 -11.25
C SER A 14 -7.37 -9.78 -10.75
N GLU A 15 -6.73 -10.67 -11.51
CA GLU A 15 -5.31 -10.97 -11.29
C GLU A 15 -4.46 -9.70 -11.44
N SER A 16 -3.34 -9.64 -10.72
CA SER A 16 -2.38 -8.54 -10.81
C SER A 16 -1.79 -8.50 -12.21
N GLU A 17 -1.82 -7.33 -12.86
CA GLU A 17 -1.26 -7.15 -14.20
C GLU A 17 0.25 -7.46 -14.27
N TYR A 18 0.97 -7.34 -13.16
CA TYR A 18 2.41 -7.62 -13.08
C TYR A 18 2.76 -8.45 -11.84
N PRO A 19 3.84 -9.25 -11.90
CA PRO A 19 4.35 -9.93 -10.72
C PRO A 19 4.93 -8.90 -9.73
N ILE A 20 4.31 -8.80 -8.54
CA ILE A 20 4.79 -7.92 -7.46
C ILE A 20 6.18 -8.36 -6.98
N TYR A 21 6.41 -9.67 -6.94
CA TYR A 21 7.69 -10.27 -6.63
C TYR A 21 8.15 -11.16 -7.79
N PRO A 22 9.46 -11.34 -7.98
CA PRO A 22 9.97 -12.38 -8.85
C PRO A 22 9.35 -13.75 -8.49
N PRO A 23 9.08 -14.62 -9.48
CA PRO A 23 8.42 -15.91 -9.24
C PRO A 23 9.23 -16.86 -8.33
N LYS A 24 10.55 -16.67 -8.26
CA LYS A 24 11.43 -17.32 -7.29
C LYS A 24 12.09 -16.22 -6.46
N LEU A 25 11.60 -16.03 -5.24
CA LEU A 25 12.21 -15.12 -4.29
C LEU A 25 13.33 -15.88 -3.58
N GLU A 26 14.57 -15.54 -3.92
CA GLU A 26 15.76 -16.16 -3.35
C GLU A 26 15.98 -15.72 -1.88
N GLU A 27 16.81 -16.47 -1.16
CA GLU A 27 17.30 -16.05 0.14
C GLU A 27 18.29 -14.88 0.01
N PRO A 28 18.28 -13.89 0.92
CA PRO A 28 17.54 -13.84 2.20
C PRO A 28 16.14 -13.20 2.08
N TYR A 29 15.73 -12.75 0.89
CA TYR A 29 14.52 -11.94 0.71
C TYR A 29 13.23 -12.68 1.11
N ARG A 30 13.19 -13.99 0.88
CA ARG A 30 12.09 -14.85 1.32
C ARG A 30 11.99 -14.89 2.84
N THR A 31 13.10 -15.16 3.52
CA THR A 31 13.14 -15.20 5.00
C THR A 31 12.80 -13.84 5.59
N ASN A 32 13.41 -12.76 5.10
CA ASN A 32 13.13 -11.40 5.57
C ASN A 32 11.64 -11.04 5.47
N ARG A 33 10.99 -11.37 4.35
CA ARG A 33 9.55 -11.12 4.17
C ARG A 33 8.70 -11.89 5.18
N PHE A 34 9.09 -13.11 5.50
CA PHE A 34 8.40 -13.94 6.47
C PHE A 34 8.58 -13.41 7.90
N GLU A 35 9.82 -13.10 8.29
CA GLU A 35 10.16 -12.56 9.61
C GLU A 35 9.46 -11.22 9.86
N LEU A 36 9.55 -10.26 8.93
CA LEU A 36 8.85 -8.97 9.04
C LEU A 36 7.34 -9.14 9.20
N GLY A 37 6.75 -10.13 8.52
CA GLY A 37 5.33 -10.44 8.64
C GLY A 37 4.97 -10.97 10.03
N GLU A 38 5.78 -11.88 10.57
CA GLU A 38 5.54 -12.45 11.90
C GLU A 38 5.81 -11.41 13.01
N GLU A 39 6.86 -10.60 12.92
CA GLU A 39 7.14 -9.49 13.84
C GLU A 39 5.99 -8.49 13.87
N MET A 40 5.44 -8.12 12.70
CA MET A 40 4.28 -7.24 12.63
C MET A 40 3.06 -7.85 13.36
N TYR A 41 2.76 -9.13 13.15
CA TYR A 41 1.63 -9.78 13.81
C TYR A 41 1.86 -9.98 15.31
N GLU A 42 3.10 -10.22 15.72
CA GLU A 42 3.51 -10.31 17.13
C GLU A 42 3.27 -8.98 17.85
N LEU A 43 3.68 -7.85 17.25
CA LEU A 43 3.43 -6.50 17.78
C LEU A 43 1.93 -6.19 17.90
N LEU A 44 1.11 -6.74 17.01
CA LEU A 44 -0.36 -6.61 17.05
C LEU A 44 -1.03 -7.60 18.01
N GLY A 45 -0.29 -8.54 18.60
CA GLY A 45 -0.82 -9.59 19.48
C GLY A 45 -1.72 -10.60 18.76
N ILE A 46 -1.53 -10.78 17.45
CA ILE A 46 -2.35 -11.68 16.62
C ILE A 46 -1.57 -12.99 16.41
N PRO A 47 -1.98 -14.10 17.05
CA PRO A 47 -1.31 -15.38 16.89
C PRO A 47 -1.45 -15.93 15.47
N ARG A 48 -0.58 -16.85 15.08
CA ARG A 48 -0.54 -17.40 13.71
C ARG A 48 -1.76 -18.25 13.37
N GLU A 49 -2.34 -18.86 14.38
CA GLU A 49 -3.48 -19.75 14.33
C GLU A 49 -4.79 -18.97 14.11
N ASP A 50 -4.83 -17.70 14.52
CA ASP A 50 -6.00 -16.84 14.37
C ASP A 50 -6.10 -16.25 12.96
N LYS A 51 -6.54 -17.09 12.04
CA LYS A 51 -6.79 -16.72 10.64
C LYS A 51 -7.83 -15.62 10.51
N ALA A 52 -8.81 -15.54 11.42
CA ALA A 52 -9.87 -14.56 11.36
C ALA A 52 -9.33 -13.16 11.70
N ALA A 53 -8.53 -13.04 12.77
CA ALA A 53 -7.87 -11.79 13.13
C ALA A 53 -6.84 -11.35 12.08
N ARG A 54 -6.08 -12.27 11.49
CA ARG A 54 -5.18 -11.96 10.36
C ARG A 54 -5.94 -11.43 9.14
N LEU A 55 -7.08 -12.04 8.80
CA LEU A 55 -7.93 -11.58 7.69
C LEU A 55 -8.55 -10.20 7.99
N ALA A 56 -9.01 -9.98 9.23
CA ALA A 56 -9.52 -8.69 9.67
C ALA A 56 -8.42 -7.60 9.68
N ASN A 57 -7.18 -7.94 10.01
CA ASN A 57 -6.06 -6.99 9.88
C ASN A 57 -5.75 -6.69 8.41
N MET A 58 -5.83 -7.69 7.54
CA MET A 58 -5.69 -7.51 6.09
C MET A 58 -6.82 -6.65 5.52
N SER A 59 -8.05 -6.74 6.04
CA SER A 59 -9.17 -5.93 5.53
C SER A 59 -9.02 -4.44 5.83
N LYS A 60 -8.30 -4.06 6.90
CA LYS A 60 -7.98 -2.65 7.22
C LYS A 60 -7.21 -1.93 6.12
N ASN A 61 -6.48 -2.67 5.28
CA ASN A 61 -5.81 -2.11 4.11
C ASN A 61 -6.80 -1.46 3.13
N TYR A 62 -8.04 -1.96 3.04
CA TYR A 62 -9.08 -1.39 2.17
C TYR A 62 -9.75 -0.15 2.76
N ASP A 63 -9.56 0.08 4.07
CA ASP A 63 -10.03 1.28 4.79
C ASP A 63 -8.86 2.23 5.10
N PHE A 64 -7.71 2.05 4.43
CA PHE A 64 -6.49 2.84 4.62
C PHE A 64 -6.07 3.00 6.09
N PHE A 65 -6.32 1.98 6.92
CA PHE A 65 -6.09 2.01 8.38
C PHE A 65 -6.80 3.16 9.11
N GLY A 66 -7.88 3.70 8.54
CA GLY A 66 -8.61 4.84 9.09
C GLY A 66 -7.99 6.20 8.77
N ALA A 67 -7.07 6.26 7.79
CA ALA A 67 -6.48 7.52 7.33
C ALA A 67 -7.56 8.47 6.77
N PRO A 68 -7.47 9.79 7.06
CA PRO A 68 -8.43 10.78 6.55
C PRO A 68 -8.29 11.03 5.04
N ALA A 69 -7.15 10.65 4.45
CA ALA A 69 -6.87 10.79 3.03
C ALA A 69 -5.94 9.67 2.55
N ALA A 70 -6.13 9.27 1.29
CA ALA A 70 -5.27 8.33 0.57
C ALA A 70 -4.79 8.97 -0.72
N PHE A 71 -3.51 8.77 -1.04
CA PHE A 71 -2.91 9.25 -2.28
C PHE A 71 -2.70 8.08 -3.23
N PHE A 72 -3.16 8.23 -4.47
CA PHE A 72 -2.91 7.30 -5.56
C PHE A 72 -2.03 7.97 -6.60
N CYS A 73 -0.88 7.37 -6.86
CA CYS A 73 0.04 7.86 -7.88
C CYS A 73 0.05 6.91 -9.07
N PHE A 74 -0.10 7.50 -10.25
CA PHE A 74 -0.27 6.78 -11.50
C PHE A 74 0.85 7.10 -12.47
N ILE A 75 1.34 6.09 -13.19
CA ILE A 75 2.24 6.27 -14.34
C ILE A 75 1.61 5.65 -15.59
N ASP A 76 1.88 6.30 -16.73
CA ASP A 76 1.43 5.85 -18.04
C ASP A 76 2.04 4.49 -18.42
N ARG A 77 1.29 3.65 -19.15
CA ARG A 77 1.72 2.30 -19.55
C ARG A 77 2.89 2.28 -20.52
N SER A 78 3.05 3.34 -21.31
CA SER A 78 4.20 3.50 -22.21
C SER A 78 5.51 3.71 -21.46
N MET A 79 5.44 4.01 -20.15
CA MET A 79 6.62 4.22 -19.31
C MET A 79 7.29 2.89 -18.91
N GLY A 80 8.61 2.87 -19.08
CA GLY A 80 9.47 1.73 -18.80
C GLY A 80 9.81 1.56 -17.31
N ALA A 81 10.76 0.68 -17.03
CA ALA A 81 11.19 0.38 -15.65
C ALA A 81 11.86 1.58 -14.95
N ALA A 82 12.54 2.46 -15.68
CA ALA A 82 13.22 3.63 -15.10
C ALA A 82 12.23 4.58 -14.40
N GLN A 83 11.07 4.79 -15.01
CA GLN A 83 10.03 5.67 -14.47
C GLN A 83 9.37 5.12 -13.20
N TRP A 84 9.49 3.81 -12.93
CA TRP A 84 9.10 3.26 -11.62
C TRP A 84 10.02 3.71 -10.51
N SER A 85 11.33 3.80 -10.80
CA SER A 85 12.30 4.34 -9.86
C SER A 85 12.02 5.82 -9.59
N ASP A 86 11.68 6.58 -10.62
CA ASP A 86 11.30 8.01 -10.48
C ASP A 86 10.04 8.17 -9.62
N LEU A 87 9.02 7.33 -9.84
CA LEU A 87 7.83 7.29 -9.01
C LEU A 87 8.17 6.95 -7.55
N GLY A 88 9.05 5.96 -7.33
CA GLY A 88 9.51 5.59 -6.00
C GLY A 88 10.23 6.74 -5.28
N MET A 89 11.12 7.45 -5.98
CA MET A 89 11.80 8.64 -5.44
C MET A 89 10.80 9.75 -5.09
N PHE A 90 9.84 10.02 -5.98
CA PHE A 90 8.78 11.00 -5.72
C PHE A 90 7.97 10.65 -4.46
N LEU A 91 7.53 9.40 -4.34
CA LEU A 91 6.76 8.94 -3.18
C LEU A 91 7.56 9.05 -1.88
N GLN A 92 8.85 8.70 -1.92
CA GLN A 92 9.73 8.83 -0.77
C GLN A 92 9.87 10.29 -0.33
N THR A 93 10.13 11.22 -1.27
CA THR A 93 10.22 12.65 -0.95
C THR A 93 8.90 13.21 -0.45
N PHE A 94 7.79 12.84 -1.10
CA PHE A 94 6.46 13.25 -0.68
C PHE A 94 6.16 12.83 0.76
N MET A 95 6.48 11.60 1.13
CA MET A 95 6.29 11.13 2.50
C MET A 95 7.17 11.82 3.53
N LEU A 96 8.44 12.08 3.23
CA LEU A 96 9.31 12.80 4.16
C LEU A 96 8.77 14.21 4.41
N LEU A 97 8.25 14.87 3.37
CA LEU A 97 7.58 16.16 3.50
C LEU A 97 6.24 16.05 4.24
N ALA A 98 5.47 15.00 3.99
CA ALA A 98 4.20 14.76 4.68
C ALA A 98 4.45 14.50 6.17
N GLU A 99 5.46 13.71 6.51
CA GLU A 99 5.94 13.51 7.87
C GLU A 99 6.32 14.86 8.49
N GLU A 100 7.21 15.64 7.88
CA GLU A 100 7.62 16.95 8.40
C GLU A 100 6.43 17.90 8.61
N LEU A 101 5.49 17.95 7.66
CA LEU A 101 4.27 18.75 7.76
C LEU A 101 3.35 18.24 8.88
N VAL A 102 3.21 16.93 9.04
CA VAL A 102 2.46 16.33 10.17
C VAL A 102 3.14 16.68 11.48
N TRP A 103 4.47 16.61 11.61
CA TRP A 103 5.19 17.05 12.81
C TRP A 103 5.04 18.56 13.07
N ALA A 104 5.05 19.38 12.01
CA ALA A 104 4.91 20.83 12.10
C ALA A 104 3.49 21.26 12.49
N LEU A 105 2.46 20.59 11.95
CA LEU A 105 1.04 20.85 12.23
C LEU A 105 0.58 20.16 13.52
N ALA A 106 1.12 18.98 13.84
CA ALA A 106 0.79 18.16 14.98
C ALA A 106 1.96 18.08 15.97
N ARG A 107 2.17 19.14 16.75
CA ARG A 107 2.87 19.05 18.06
C ARG A 107 2.16 18.14 19.09
N LYS A 108 1.23 17.25 18.69
CA LYS A 108 0.41 16.48 19.64
C LYS A 108 0.11 15.01 19.33
N LYS A 109 0.37 14.44 18.16
CA LYS A 109 0.21 12.98 17.98
C LYS A 109 1.20 12.44 16.96
N HIS A 110 1.90 11.37 17.34
CA HIS A 110 2.76 10.56 16.49
C HIS A 110 1.93 9.96 15.33
N GLY A 111 1.86 10.68 14.20
CA GLY A 111 1.39 10.12 12.94
C GLY A 111 2.55 9.46 12.21
N GLN A 112 2.37 8.23 11.73
CA GLN A 112 3.33 7.55 10.85
C GLN A 112 2.67 7.45 9.47
N CYS A 113 3.25 8.11 8.46
CA CYS A 113 2.85 7.86 7.07
C CYS A 113 3.56 6.58 6.60
N ILE A 114 2.79 5.61 6.10
CA ILE A 114 3.29 4.30 5.67
C ILE A 114 3.08 4.20 4.15
N ILE A 115 4.14 3.89 3.38
CA ILE A 115 3.92 3.39 2.01
C ILE A 115 3.43 1.97 2.13
N LYS A 116 2.24 1.73 1.61
CA LYS A 116 1.85 0.40 1.18
C LYS A 116 1.56 0.43 -0.30
N GLN A 117 2.33 -0.32 -1.06
CA GLN A 117 2.08 -0.49 -2.48
C GLN A 117 0.82 -1.35 -2.67
N TYR A 118 -0.33 -0.71 -2.85
CA TYR A 118 -1.56 -1.38 -3.29
C TYR A 118 -1.76 -1.18 -4.78
N GLN A 119 -1.77 -2.29 -5.50
CA GLN A 119 -2.06 -2.33 -6.92
C GLN A 119 -3.43 -2.95 -7.22
N ASN A 120 -4.10 -3.54 -6.23
CA ASN A 120 -5.31 -4.36 -6.48
C ASN A 120 -6.63 -3.59 -6.54
N LEU A 121 -6.67 -2.29 -6.23
CA LEU A 121 -7.94 -1.53 -6.24
C LEU A 121 -8.29 -0.84 -7.58
N PHE A 122 -7.34 -0.62 -8.49
CA PHE A 122 -7.57 0.24 -9.67
C PHE A 122 -6.98 -0.30 -10.98
N GLN A 123 -7.00 -1.62 -11.19
CA GLN A 123 -6.46 -2.28 -12.39
C GLN A 123 -7.26 -1.98 -13.68
N HIS A 124 -8.49 -1.42 -13.57
CA HIS A 124 -9.32 -1.09 -14.73
C HIS A 124 -9.04 0.29 -15.36
N GLN A 125 -8.40 1.20 -14.63
CA GLN A 125 -7.82 2.38 -15.27
C GLN A 125 -6.44 1.98 -15.78
N LYS A 126 -6.12 2.35 -17.01
CA LYS A 126 -4.93 1.94 -17.75
C LYS A 126 -3.61 2.49 -17.15
N MET A 127 -3.35 2.33 -15.86
CA MET A 127 -2.25 2.99 -15.14
C MET A 127 -1.71 2.12 -14.02
N LYS A 128 -0.39 2.19 -13.81
CA LYS A 128 0.28 1.50 -12.70
C LYS A 128 0.14 2.34 -11.43
N CYS A 129 -0.36 1.74 -10.36
CA CYS A 129 -0.73 2.44 -9.12
C CYS A 129 0.25 2.12 -7.98
N SER A 130 0.68 3.15 -7.27
CA SER A 130 1.27 3.04 -5.93
C SER A 130 0.48 3.96 -5.01
N SER A 131 0.21 3.47 -3.81
CA SER A 131 -0.61 4.17 -2.82
C SER A 131 0.23 4.56 -1.60
N VAL A 132 -0.11 5.68 -1.00
CA VAL A 132 0.47 6.14 0.27
C VAL A 132 -0.66 6.46 1.23
N GLU A 133 -0.53 5.94 2.44
CA GLU A 133 -1.45 6.17 3.55
C GLU A 133 -0.77 7.12 4.55
N CYS A 134 -1.41 8.24 4.89
CA CYS A 134 -0.97 9.10 6.00
C CYS A 134 -1.94 8.98 7.17
N LEU A 135 -1.45 8.46 8.29
CA LEU A 135 -2.16 8.32 9.57
C LEU A 135 -1.89 9.49 10.51
#